data_AF-A0A5A8CVQ3-F1
#
_entry.id   AF-A0A5A8CVQ3-F1
#
_cell.length_a   1.000
_cell.length_b   1.000
_cell.length_c   1.000
_cell.angle_alpha   90.00
_cell.angle_beta   90.00
_cell.angle_gamma   90.00
#
_symmetry.space_group_name_H-M   'P 1'
#
loop_
_entity.id
_entity.type
_entity.pdbx_description
1 polymer ?
#
loop_
_entity_poly.entity_id
_entity_poly.type
_entity_poly.pdbx_seq_one_letter_code
_entity_poly.pdbx_strand_id
1 'polypeptide(L)'
;MWISVGSVKVGRSARDAQYVVVKADVSRLHAELSLEPSGTLRIADKSRTGTYVNGTRCPPDGTATVVPDGASVRLGAEATFTVRRVPLVLATSASLSTSARESIELAAKAMCIGLAPPGSAAAAADVLVCRAGRLSVRALTSIVRGLPVVLPSAMDAATALCNTRLDSAAAADHPLTSIAGAQRHAVTVGSTAVRLGSRRTLFGKDLFLFFDEPTHSGFASLLELAGAECRMLTSDPADIAEVADVIRNDVGHT
;
A
#
# COMPACT_ATOMS: atom_id res chain seq x y z
N MET A 1 2.10 7.53 -14.94
CA MET A 1 1.43 8.62 -14.20
C MET A 1 0.38 7.99 -13.30
N TRP A 2 0.23 8.50 -12.08
CA TRP A 2 -0.84 8.10 -11.17
C TRP A 2 -1.90 9.20 -11.13
N ILE A 3 -3.17 8.81 -11.10
CA ILE A 3 -4.30 9.72 -10.98
C ILE A 3 -4.99 9.50 -9.64
N SER A 4 -5.42 10.59 -9.01
CA SER A 4 -6.32 10.56 -7.87
C SER A 4 -7.73 10.99 -8.29
N VAL A 5 -8.69 10.82 -7.39
CA VAL A 5 -10.03 11.39 -7.51
C VAL A 5 -9.93 12.87 -7.85
N GLY A 6 -10.77 13.32 -8.77
CA GLY A 6 -10.75 14.66 -9.34
C GLY A 6 -10.61 14.61 -10.86
N SER A 7 -10.19 15.72 -11.47
CA SER A 7 -9.92 15.78 -12.90
C SER A 7 -8.50 16.22 -13.23
N VAL A 8 -7.97 15.66 -14.32
CA VAL A 8 -6.65 15.99 -14.88
C VAL A 8 -6.79 16.27 -16.35
N LYS A 9 -6.25 17.40 -16.81
CA LYS A 9 -6.22 17.75 -18.23
C LYS A 9 -4.96 17.21 -18.88
N VAL A 10 -5.14 16.66 -20.08
CA VAL A 10 -4.11 16.05 -20.90
C VAL A 10 -4.01 16.81 -22.21
N GLY A 11 -2.80 17.09 -22.68
CA GLY A 11 -2.58 17.77 -23.95
C GLY A 11 -1.11 18.07 -24.20
N ARG A 12 -0.78 18.76 -25.28
CA ARG A 12 0.63 19.05 -25.65
C ARG A 12 1.23 20.27 -24.97
N SER A 13 0.41 21.10 -24.31
CA SER A 13 0.82 22.40 -23.78
C SER A 13 0.87 22.37 -22.26
N ALA A 14 2.05 22.64 -21.68
CA ALA A 14 2.20 22.77 -20.22
C ALA A 14 1.40 23.95 -19.63
N ARG A 15 0.97 24.90 -20.48
CA ARG A 15 0.10 26.01 -20.07
C ARG A 15 -1.35 25.56 -19.88
N ASP A 16 -1.81 24.60 -20.69
CA ASP A 16 -3.23 24.25 -20.81
C ASP A 16 -3.55 22.85 -20.26
N ALA A 17 -2.53 22.01 -20.04
CA ALA A 17 -2.64 20.65 -19.56
C ALA A 17 -1.68 20.38 -18.40
N GLN A 18 -2.14 19.62 -17.41
CA GLN A 18 -1.28 19.11 -16.33
C GLN A 18 -0.42 17.94 -16.82
N TYR A 19 -0.99 17.06 -17.66
CA TYR A 19 -0.23 15.97 -18.27
C TYR A 19 0.14 16.29 -19.71
N VAL A 20 1.44 16.47 -19.94
CA VAL A 20 1.98 16.96 -21.21
C VAL A 20 2.43 15.81 -22.10
N VAL A 21 1.77 15.64 -23.24
CA VAL A 21 2.13 14.69 -24.30
C VAL A 21 2.63 15.46 -25.51
N VAL A 22 3.95 15.48 -25.71
CA VAL A 22 4.61 16.29 -26.75
C VAL A 22 4.57 15.58 -28.10
N LYS A 23 3.41 15.66 -28.75
CA LYS A 23 3.15 15.13 -30.10
C LYS A 23 2.40 16.17 -30.94
N ALA A 24 2.70 16.25 -32.23
CA ALA A 24 2.21 17.33 -33.10
C ALA A 24 0.69 17.27 -33.34
N ASP A 25 0.14 16.06 -33.38
CA ASP A 25 -1.26 15.73 -33.58
C ASP A 25 -2.10 15.79 -32.29
N VAL A 26 -1.46 15.98 -31.13
CA VAL A 26 -2.13 16.22 -29.84
C VAL A 26 -2.47 17.72 -29.71
N SER A 27 -3.67 18.01 -29.19
CA SER A 27 -4.16 19.39 -29.00
C SER A 27 -3.53 19.98 -27.74
N ARG A 28 -3.47 21.31 -27.63
CA ARG A 28 -2.93 22.00 -26.45
C ARG A 28 -3.60 21.53 -25.16
N LEU A 29 -4.93 21.53 -25.18
CA LEU A 29 -5.83 20.75 -24.33
C LEU A 29 -6.49 19.71 -25.23
N HIS A 30 -6.28 18.43 -24.97
CA HIS A 30 -6.74 17.34 -25.84
C HIS A 30 -7.83 16.51 -25.19
N ALA A 31 -7.67 16.16 -23.91
CA ALA A 31 -8.67 15.41 -23.18
C ALA A 31 -8.68 15.82 -21.71
N GLU A 32 -9.77 15.49 -21.03
CA GLU A 32 -9.87 15.58 -19.57
C GLU A 32 -10.20 14.20 -19.01
N LEU A 33 -9.36 13.71 -18.11
CA LEU A 33 -9.59 12.50 -17.33
C LEU A 33 -10.29 12.89 -16.03
N SER A 34 -11.31 12.13 -15.63
CA SER A 34 -11.96 12.30 -14.33
C SER A 34 -12.09 10.97 -13.60
N LEU A 35 -11.56 10.91 -12.38
CA LEU A 35 -11.68 9.74 -11.51
C LEU A 35 -12.70 10.04 -10.41
N GLU A 36 -13.76 9.23 -10.36
CA GLU A 36 -14.76 9.31 -9.31
C GLU A 36 -14.30 8.59 -8.04
N PRO A 37 -14.81 8.95 -6.85
CA PRO A 37 -14.54 8.20 -5.60
C PRO A 37 -14.92 6.71 -5.67
N SER A 38 -15.82 6.33 -6.58
CA SER A 38 -16.19 4.94 -6.88
C SER A 38 -15.05 4.14 -7.52
N GLY A 39 -14.01 4.82 -8.02
CA GLY A 39 -12.94 4.25 -8.84
C GLY A 39 -13.27 4.19 -10.33
N THR A 40 -14.41 4.77 -10.76
CA THR A 40 -14.76 4.87 -12.18
C THR A 40 -13.93 5.97 -12.83
N LEU A 41 -13.10 5.60 -13.80
CA LEU A 41 -12.37 6.54 -14.64
C LEU A 41 -13.19 6.88 -15.88
N ARG A 42 -13.22 8.17 -16.22
CA ARG A 42 -13.82 8.66 -17.47
C ARG A 42 -12.84 9.56 -18.22
N ILE A 43 -13.05 9.67 -19.52
CA ILE A 43 -12.32 10.58 -20.41
C ILE A 43 -13.29 11.38 -21.27
N ALA A 44 -13.12 12.70 -21.31
CA ALA A 44 -13.85 13.60 -22.18
C ALA A 44 -12.91 14.15 -23.27
N ASP A 45 -13.30 14.00 -24.54
CA ASP A 45 -12.55 14.56 -25.66
C ASP A 45 -12.71 16.09 -25.70
N LYS A 46 -11.60 16.81 -25.88
CA LYS A 46 -11.55 18.27 -26.07
C LYS A 46 -10.70 18.62 -27.30
N SER A 47 -10.38 17.62 -28.12
CA SER A 47 -9.41 17.72 -29.18
C SER A 47 -10.01 18.02 -30.55
N ARG A 48 -9.14 18.36 -31.50
CA ARG A 48 -9.50 18.49 -32.92
C ARG A 48 -9.35 17.16 -33.66
N THR A 49 -8.45 16.30 -33.20
CA THR A 49 -8.00 15.07 -33.89
C THR A 49 -8.62 13.80 -33.31
N GLY A 50 -9.41 13.92 -32.24
CA GLY A 50 -10.13 12.83 -31.61
C GLY A 50 -9.37 12.15 -30.48
N THR A 51 -10.13 11.73 -29.47
CA THR A 51 -9.70 10.79 -28.43
C THR A 51 -10.38 9.44 -28.67
N TYR A 52 -9.69 8.33 -28.41
CA TYR A 52 -10.20 6.97 -28.66
C TYR A 52 -9.94 6.08 -27.44
N VAL A 53 -10.94 5.28 -27.06
CA VAL A 53 -10.85 4.25 -26.02
C VAL A 53 -11.10 2.89 -26.66
N ASN A 54 -10.14 1.98 -26.57
CA ASN A 54 -10.17 0.66 -27.20
C ASN A 54 -10.51 0.71 -28.71
N GLY A 55 -9.99 1.72 -29.41
CA GLY A 55 -10.24 1.94 -30.84
C GLY A 55 -11.53 2.70 -31.17
N THR A 56 -12.49 2.80 -30.23
CA THR A 56 -13.73 3.56 -30.41
C THR A 56 -13.50 5.04 -30.12
N ARG A 57 -13.93 5.92 -31.03
CA ARG A 57 -13.80 7.36 -30.84
C ARG A 57 -14.76 7.85 -29.75
N CYS A 58 -14.25 8.67 -28.83
CA CYS A 58 -15.07 9.36 -27.85
C CYS A 58 -15.99 10.40 -28.52
N PRO A 59 -17.14 10.72 -27.90
CA PRO A 59 -18.04 11.76 -28.39
C PRO A 59 -17.34 13.12 -28.55
N PRO A 60 -17.47 13.80 -29.72
CA PRO A 60 -16.80 15.07 -29.98
C PRO A 60 -17.44 16.27 -29.28
N ASP A 61 -18.64 16.10 -28.73
CA ASP A 61 -19.34 17.08 -27.89
C ASP A 61 -18.73 17.20 -26.48
N GLY A 62 -17.74 16.34 -26.17
CA GLY A 62 -17.08 16.28 -24.87
C GLY A 62 -17.85 15.47 -23.83
N THR A 63 -18.85 14.68 -24.24
CA THR A 63 -19.50 13.70 -23.37
C THR A 63 -18.48 12.67 -22.88
N ALA A 64 -18.46 12.43 -21.58
CA ALA A 64 -17.46 11.60 -20.93
C ALA A 64 -17.67 10.10 -21.21
N THR A 65 -16.63 9.43 -21.69
CA THR A 65 -16.61 7.98 -21.95
C THR A 65 -15.96 7.25 -20.78
N VAL A 66 -16.54 6.14 -20.31
CA VAL A 66 -15.92 5.30 -19.26
C VAL A 66 -14.68 4.61 -19.82
N VAL A 67 -13.60 4.64 -19.05
CA VAL A 67 -12.33 3.99 -19.39
C VAL A 67 -12.15 2.78 -18.46
N PRO A 68 -12.39 1.55 -18.95
CA PRO A 68 -12.22 0.36 -18.12
C PRO A 68 -10.76 0.09 -17.78
N ASP A 69 -10.54 -0.74 -16.78
CA ASP A 69 -9.20 -1.25 -16.46
C ASP A 69 -8.60 -2.02 -17.66
N GLY A 70 -7.32 -1.81 -17.93
CA GLY A 70 -6.61 -2.38 -19.08
C GLY A 70 -6.89 -1.68 -20.41
N ALA A 71 -7.75 -0.64 -20.45
CA ALA A 71 -8.10 0.02 -21.69
C ALA A 71 -6.90 0.70 -22.36
N SER A 72 -6.85 0.60 -23.69
CA SER A 72 -5.94 1.39 -24.52
C SER A 72 -6.61 2.73 -24.86
N VAL A 73 -5.94 3.82 -24.53
CA VAL A 73 -6.38 5.19 -24.86
C VAL A 73 -5.43 5.78 -25.88
N ARG A 74 -5.99 6.31 -26.98
CA ARG A 74 -5.23 7.01 -28.02
C ARG A 74 -5.71 8.44 -28.16
N LEU A 75 -4.75 9.37 -28.15
CA LEU A 75 -4.92 10.80 -28.36
C LEU A 75 -4.39 11.15 -29.76
N GLY A 76 -5.24 11.69 -30.63
CA GLY A 76 -4.88 11.93 -32.02
C GLY A 76 -4.57 10.62 -32.76
N ALA A 77 -3.55 10.63 -33.62
CA ALA A 77 -3.13 9.51 -34.44
C ALA A 77 -2.07 8.62 -33.77
N GLU A 78 -1.13 9.20 -33.00
CA GLU A 78 0.06 8.46 -32.56
C GLU A 78 0.17 8.22 -31.05
N ALA A 79 -0.41 9.08 -30.21
CA ALA A 79 -0.14 9.03 -28.78
C ALA A 79 -1.04 7.99 -28.09
N THR A 80 -0.47 6.85 -27.71
CA THR A 80 -1.21 5.77 -27.02
C THR A 80 -0.67 5.51 -25.62
N PHE A 81 -1.56 5.23 -24.68
CA PHE A 81 -1.23 4.73 -23.35
C PHE A 81 -2.27 3.72 -22.87
N THR A 82 -1.88 2.84 -21.96
CA THR A 82 -2.79 1.90 -21.31
C THR A 82 -3.15 2.42 -19.92
N VAL A 83 -4.43 2.33 -19.57
CA VAL A 83 -4.90 2.60 -18.22
C VAL A 83 -4.88 1.30 -17.44
N ARG A 84 -4.34 1.35 -16.22
CA ARG A 84 -4.34 0.22 -15.29
C ARG A 84 -4.80 0.67 -13.90
N ARG A 85 -5.73 -0.08 -13.32
CA ARG A 85 -6.07 -0.01 -11.90
C ARG A 85 -5.13 -0.94 -11.14
N VAL A 86 -4.41 -0.37 -10.18
CA VAL A 86 -3.59 -1.16 -9.26
C VAL A 86 -4.33 -1.19 -7.92
N PRO A 87 -5.01 -2.31 -7.58
CA PRO A 87 -5.68 -2.40 -6.30
C PRO A 87 -4.63 -2.39 -5.19
N LEU A 88 -4.90 -1.59 -4.16
CA LEU A 88 -4.08 -1.51 -2.96
C LEU A 88 -5.03 -1.50 -1.76
N VAL A 89 -4.68 -2.25 -0.72
CA VAL A 89 -5.40 -2.29 0.55
C VAL A 89 -4.50 -1.75 1.66
N LEU A 90 -5.00 -0.75 2.37
CA LEU A 90 -4.32 -0.12 3.49
C LEU A 90 -4.86 -0.66 4.80
N ALA A 91 -3.96 -0.98 5.73
CA ALA A 91 -4.32 -1.16 7.13
C ALA A 91 -3.83 0.01 7.98
N THR A 92 -4.54 0.30 9.06
CA THR A 92 -4.13 1.27 10.08
C THR A 92 -3.81 0.56 11.40
N SER A 93 -2.88 1.12 12.17
CA SER A 93 -2.56 0.65 13.52
C SER A 93 -3.49 1.27 14.57
N ALA A 94 -3.79 0.51 15.63
CA ALA A 94 -4.46 1.03 16.83
C ALA A 94 -3.70 2.19 17.49
N SER A 95 -2.39 2.34 17.21
CA SER A 95 -1.53 3.40 17.75
C SER A 95 -1.81 4.81 17.19
N LEU A 96 -2.65 4.95 16.16
CA LEU A 96 -3.00 6.23 15.54
C LEU A 96 -4.09 6.96 16.33
N SER A 97 -4.04 8.30 16.34
CA SER A 97 -5.15 9.11 16.84
C SER A 97 -6.36 9.04 15.90
N THR A 98 -7.55 9.39 16.39
CA THR A 98 -8.77 9.48 15.56
C THR A 98 -8.56 10.43 14.38
N SER A 99 -8.04 11.64 14.63
CA SER A 99 -7.76 12.63 13.58
C SER A 99 -6.77 12.13 12.51
N ALA A 100 -5.75 11.37 12.91
CA ALA A 100 -4.81 10.78 11.97
C ALA A 100 -5.49 9.70 11.11
N ARG A 101 -6.39 8.88 11.69
CA ARG A 101 -7.16 7.91 10.92
C ARG A 101 -8.07 8.59 9.90
N GLU A 102 -8.83 9.60 10.31
CA GLU A 102 -9.71 10.35 9.40
C GLU A 102 -8.93 10.97 8.23
N SER A 103 -7.75 11.54 8.50
CA SER A 103 -6.88 12.09 7.46
C SER A 103 -6.37 11.01 6.49
N ILE A 104 -5.97 9.85 7.02
CA ILE A 104 -5.51 8.70 6.24
C ILE A 104 -6.66 8.13 5.39
N GLU A 105 -7.87 8.02 5.93
CA GLU A 105 -9.05 7.55 5.21
C GLU A 105 -9.41 8.48 4.06
N LEU A 106 -9.34 9.80 4.28
CA LEU A 106 -9.55 10.80 3.24
C LEU A 106 -8.51 10.68 2.12
N ALA A 107 -7.23 10.54 2.48
CA ALA A 107 -6.15 10.32 1.51
C ALA A 107 -6.30 9.01 0.74
N ALA A 108 -6.66 7.92 1.43
CA ALA A 108 -6.90 6.62 0.81
C ALA A 108 -8.07 6.69 -0.18
N LYS A 109 -9.16 7.35 0.19
CA LYS A 109 -10.31 7.59 -0.70
C LYS A 109 -9.93 8.43 -1.92
N ALA A 110 -9.14 9.48 -1.73
CA ALA A 110 -8.64 10.29 -2.84
C ALA A 110 -7.78 9.47 -3.82
N MET A 111 -7.03 8.49 -3.34
CA MET A 111 -6.23 7.59 -4.20
C MET A 111 -6.98 6.32 -4.64
N CYS A 112 -8.26 6.17 -4.29
CA CYS A 112 -9.04 4.95 -4.52
C CYS A 112 -8.39 3.67 -3.94
N ILE A 113 -7.70 3.80 -2.80
CA ILE A 113 -7.08 2.72 -2.03
C ILE A 113 -8.15 2.11 -1.10
N GLY A 114 -8.26 0.78 -1.09
CA GLY A 114 -9.15 0.06 -0.18
C GLY A 114 -8.67 0.14 1.27
N LEU A 115 -9.60 0.15 2.22
CA LEU A 115 -9.29 0.11 3.65
C LEU A 115 -9.61 -1.28 4.19
N ALA A 116 -8.63 -1.90 4.83
CA ALA A 116 -8.85 -3.13 5.57
C ALA A 116 -9.75 -2.84 6.79
N PRO A 117 -10.73 -3.72 7.09
CA PRO A 117 -11.58 -3.54 8.27
C PRO A 117 -10.74 -3.42 9.55
N PRO A 118 -11.17 -2.61 10.54
CA PRO A 118 -10.53 -2.59 11.85
C PRO A 118 -10.45 -4.01 12.44
N GLY A 119 -9.30 -4.38 12.99
CA GLY A 119 -9.11 -5.72 13.59
C GLY A 119 -8.93 -6.87 12.60
N SER A 120 -9.11 -6.67 11.29
CA SER A 120 -8.80 -7.70 10.28
C SER A 120 -7.34 -8.15 10.38
N ALA A 121 -7.05 -9.43 10.13
CA ALA A 121 -5.66 -9.89 10.12
C ALA A 121 -4.82 -9.06 9.14
N ALA A 122 -3.56 -8.77 9.49
CA ALA A 122 -2.62 -8.03 8.64
C ALA A 122 -2.36 -8.69 7.26
N ALA A 123 -3.01 -9.83 6.94
CA ALA A 123 -2.81 -10.62 5.73
C ALA A 123 -3.58 -10.06 4.55
N ALA A 124 -4.62 -9.25 4.82
CA ALA A 124 -5.46 -8.66 3.79
C ALA A 124 -4.98 -7.27 3.33
N ALA A 125 -3.84 -6.78 3.82
CA ALA A 125 -3.34 -5.44 3.51
C ALA A 125 -2.03 -5.51 2.71
N ASP A 126 -1.82 -4.50 1.87
CA ASP A 126 -0.60 -4.28 1.07
C ASP A 126 0.36 -3.28 1.71
N VAL A 127 -0.15 -2.41 2.60
CA VAL A 127 0.63 -1.43 3.38
C VAL A 127 0.00 -1.23 4.75
N LEU A 128 0.83 -1.10 5.79
CA LEU A 128 0.38 -0.67 7.12
C LEU A 128 0.82 0.77 7.41
N VAL A 129 -0.10 1.61 7.89
CA VAL A 129 0.21 2.93 8.45
C VAL A 129 0.24 2.87 9.97
N CYS A 130 1.32 3.32 10.59
CA CYS A 130 1.45 3.39 12.04
C CYS A 130 2.10 4.69 12.52
N ARG A 131 2.01 4.94 13.83
CA ARG A 131 2.65 6.10 14.46
C ARG A 131 4.15 5.81 14.67
N ALA A 132 4.99 6.82 14.54
CA ALA A 132 6.40 6.72 14.92
C ALA A 132 6.57 6.36 16.41
N GLY A 133 7.56 5.52 16.72
CA GLY A 133 7.96 5.21 18.10
C GLY A 133 7.04 4.26 18.88
N ARG A 134 5.95 3.75 18.29
CA ARG A 134 5.12 2.70 18.91
C ARG A 134 4.89 1.55 17.94
N LEU A 135 5.57 0.43 18.18
CA LEU A 135 5.37 -0.82 17.45
C LEU A 135 4.28 -1.63 18.12
N SER A 136 3.11 -1.69 17.51
CA SER A 136 2.04 -2.62 17.91
C SER A 136 2.36 -4.03 17.43
N VAL A 137 1.70 -5.05 18.00
CA VAL A 137 1.73 -6.42 17.48
C VAL A 137 1.45 -6.42 15.98
N ARG A 138 0.44 -5.67 15.52
CA ARG A 138 0.13 -5.53 14.08
C ARG A 138 1.31 -5.00 13.27
N ALA A 139 2.04 -4.00 13.78
CA ALA A 139 3.22 -3.49 13.11
C ALA A 139 4.34 -4.53 13.05
N LEU A 140 4.58 -5.26 14.14
CA LEU A 140 5.55 -6.36 14.16
C LEU A 140 5.14 -7.49 13.21
N THR A 141 3.87 -7.88 13.17
CA THR A 141 3.35 -8.90 12.24
C THR A 141 3.56 -8.46 10.80
N SER A 142 3.23 -7.21 10.47
CA SER A 142 3.47 -6.64 9.15
C SER A 142 4.95 -6.68 8.77
N ILE A 143 5.82 -6.28 9.70
CA ILE A 143 7.28 -6.36 9.54
C ILE A 143 7.70 -7.81 9.25
N VAL A 144 7.32 -8.79 10.08
CA VAL A 144 7.68 -10.20 9.89
C VAL A 144 7.21 -10.74 8.52
N ARG A 145 6.05 -10.30 8.04
CA ARG A 145 5.53 -10.67 6.70
C ARG A 145 6.28 -10.05 5.54
N GLY A 146 7.10 -9.04 5.78
CA GLY A 146 7.68 -8.21 4.72
C GLY A 146 6.71 -7.15 4.19
N LEU A 147 5.60 -6.92 4.89
CA LEU A 147 4.65 -5.86 4.55
C LEU A 147 5.31 -4.50 4.81
N PRO A 148 5.23 -3.55 3.87
CA PRO A 148 5.69 -2.19 4.10
C PRO A 148 4.92 -1.53 5.25
N VAL A 149 5.66 -0.92 6.19
CA VAL A 149 5.13 -0.15 7.31
C VAL A 149 5.56 1.30 7.16
N VAL A 150 4.61 2.22 7.12
CA VAL A 150 4.86 3.63 6.84
C VAL A 150 4.24 4.54 7.89
N LEU A 151 4.73 5.79 7.92
CA LEU A 151 4.17 6.86 8.73
C LEU A 151 3.03 7.59 7.98
N PRO A 152 2.15 8.33 8.68
CA PRO A 152 1.09 9.11 8.04
C PRO A 152 1.62 10.08 6.97
N SER A 153 2.81 10.66 7.17
CA SER A 153 3.43 11.56 6.18
C SER A 153 3.72 10.90 4.83
N ALA A 154 3.81 9.57 4.76
CA ALA A 154 3.92 8.84 3.50
C ALA A 154 2.61 8.91 2.69
N MET A 155 1.46 9.00 3.35
CA MET A 155 0.16 9.19 2.68
C MET A 155 0.07 10.59 2.06
N ASP A 156 0.54 11.61 2.79
CA ASP A 156 0.58 12.99 2.29
C ASP A 156 1.50 13.10 1.06
N ALA A 157 2.70 12.52 1.17
CA ALA A 157 3.66 12.48 0.07
C ALA A 157 3.12 11.68 -1.14
N ALA A 158 2.48 10.52 -0.92
CA ALA A 158 1.89 9.74 -1.99
C ALA A 158 0.77 10.50 -2.71
N THR A 159 -0.09 11.19 -1.94
CA THR A 159 -1.17 12.02 -2.49
C THR A 159 -0.61 13.19 -3.30
N ALA A 160 0.45 13.84 -2.82
CA ALA A 160 1.11 14.94 -3.53
C ALA A 160 1.78 14.50 -4.84
N LEU A 161 2.17 13.23 -4.96
CA LEU A 161 2.72 12.67 -6.20
C LEU A 161 1.62 12.29 -7.21
N CYS A 162 0.38 12.06 -6.78
CA CYS A 162 -0.73 11.88 -7.70
C CYS A 162 -0.94 13.12 -8.57
N ASN A 163 -1.31 12.91 -9.83
CA ASN A 163 -1.51 13.94 -10.85
C ASN A 163 -0.24 14.73 -11.22
N THR A 164 0.92 14.38 -10.67
CA THR A 164 2.21 14.92 -11.10
C THR A 164 2.79 14.10 -12.24
N ARG A 165 3.60 14.75 -13.08
CA ARG A 165 4.36 14.05 -14.11
C ARG A 165 5.54 13.34 -13.43
N LEU A 166 5.50 12.02 -13.44
CA LEU A 166 6.62 11.18 -13.04
C LEU A 166 7.44 10.78 -14.27
N ASP A 167 8.75 10.74 -14.13
CA ASP A 167 9.64 10.12 -15.12
C ASP A 167 9.30 8.62 -15.26
N SER A 168 9.54 8.04 -16.44
CA SER A 168 9.08 6.69 -16.80
C SER A 168 9.54 5.59 -15.83
N ALA A 169 10.73 5.73 -15.24
CA ALA A 169 11.25 4.78 -14.24
C ALA A 169 10.54 4.88 -12.88
N ALA A 170 10.04 6.07 -12.50
CA ALA A 170 9.34 6.30 -11.24
C ALA A 170 7.84 5.94 -11.30
N ALA A 171 7.31 5.64 -12.50
CA ALA A 171 5.90 5.40 -12.74
C ALA A 171 5.47 3.91 -12.62
N ALA A 172 6.40 2.98 -12.42
CA ALA A 172 6.12 1.54 -12.39
C ALA A 172 5.38 1.10 -11.11
N ASP A 173 5.78 1.65 -9.96
CA ASP A 173 5.20 1.33 -8.65
C ASP A 173 4.23 2.42 -8.17
N HIS A 174 3.24 2.03 -7.37
CA HIS A 174 2.32 2.96 -6.71
C HIS A 174 3.13 3.94 -5.83
N PRO A 175 2.81 5.24 -5.77
CA PRO A 175 3.60 6.21 -5.02
C PRO A 175 3.79 5.78 -3.57
N LEU A 176 2.72 5.28 -2.95
CA LEU A 176 2.77 4.75 -1.59
C LEU A 176 3.69 3.52 -1.44
N THR A 177 3.69 2.58 -2.38
CA THR A 177 4.56 1.40 -2.30
C THR A 177 6.02 1.72 -2.65
N SER A 178 6.26 2.72 -3.49
CA SER A 178 7.58 3.26 -3.78
C SER A 178 8.19 3.96 -2.56
N ILE A 179 7.44 4.85 -1.92
CA ILE A 179 7.84 5.50 -0.65
C ILE A 179 8.08 4.44 0.43
N ALA A 180 7.15 3.48 0.55
CA ALA A 180 7.30 2.41 1.52
C ALA A 180 8.49 1.51 1.20
N GLY A 181 8.78 1.27 -0.09
CA GLY A 181 9.93 0.55 -0.62
C GLY A 181 11.26 1.20 -0.26
N ALA A 182 11.37 2.52 -0.41
CA ALA A 182 12.52 3.29 0.06
C ALA A 182 12.69 3.17 1.59
N GLN A 183 11.59 3.06 2.33
CA GLN A 183 11.57 2.84 3.78
C GLN A 183 11.73 1.36 4.19
N ARG A 184 11.70 0.40 3.25
CA ARG A 184 11.76 -1.04 3.56
C ARG A 184 13.06 -1.42 4.27
N HIS A 185 14.15 -0.67 4.14
CA HIS A 185 15.46 -1.04 4.69
C HIS A 185 15.75 -0.52 6.09
N ALA A 186 14.82 0.23 6.71
CA ALA A 186 15.04 0.82 8.02
C ALA A 186 13.76 0.81 8.84
N VAL A 187 13.48 -0.30 9.53
CA VAL A 187 12.80 -0.17 10.82
C VAL A 187 13.90 0.23 11.80
N THR A 188 14.02 1.52 12.06
CA THR A 188 14.95 2.02 13.07
C THR A 188 14.33 1.75 14.44
N VAL A 189 14.83 0.72 15.13
CA VAL A 189 14.57 0.52 16.55
C VAL A 189 15.77 1.13 17.29
N GLY A 190 15.61 2.33 17.84
CA GLY A 190 16.74 3.09 18.40
C GLY A 190 17.69 3.63 17.31
N SER A 191 18.96 3.21 17.33
CA SER A 191 19.99 3.57 16.34
C SER A 191 20.29 2.46 15.32
N THR A 192 19.62 1.31 15.41
CA THR A 192 19.99 0.12 14.65
C THR A 192 19.07 -0.08 13.44
N ALA A 193 19.68 -0.16 12.25
CA ALA A 193 19.00 -0.57 11.02
C ALA A 193 19.01 -2.10 10.90
N VAL A 194 17.85 -2.74 11.00
CA VAL A 194 17.72 -4.20 10.88
C VAL A 194 17.62 -4.59 9.40
N ARG A 195 18.45 -5.53 8.92
CA ARG A 195 18.34 -6.18 7.59
C ARG A 195 17.41 -7.40 7.66
N LEU A 196 16.60 -7.62 6.62
CA LEU A 196 15.25 -8.21 6.80
C LEU A 196 14.99 -9.54 6.09
N GLY A 197 16.03 -10.22 5.61
CA GLY A 197 15.90 -11.45 4.80
C GLY A 197 15.45 -12.70 5.57
N SER A 198 15.56 -12.73 6.90
CA SER A 198 15.38 -13.94 7.73
C SER A 198 14.27 -13.80 8.79
N ARG A 199 13.32 -12.87 8.62
CA ARG A 199 12.30 -12.55 9.65
C ARG A 199 11.37 -13.71 10.01
N ARG A 200 11.11 -14.61 9.07
CA ARG A 200 10.23 -15.79 9.28
C ARG A 200 10.91 -16.93 10.02
N THR A 201 12.22 -16.84 10.20
CA THR A 201 13.03 -17.82 10.90
C THR A 201 13.84 -17.13 11.99
N LEU A 202 13.38 -15.96 12.46
CA LEU A 202 14.11 -15.14 13.41
C LEU A 202 14.35 -15.89 14.72
N PHE A 203 13.36 -16.67 15.13
CA PHE A 203 13.39 -17.46 16.36
C PHE A 203 13.66 -18.95 16.12
N GLY A 204 13.84 -19.40 14.87
CA GLY A 204 14.25 -20.78 14.58
C GLY A 204 13.30 -21.86 15.12
N LYS A 205 13.61 -22.42 16.30
CA LYS A 205 12.78 -23.38 17.07
C LYS A 205 12.62 -22.98 18.54
N ASP A 206 12.88 -21.72 18.88
CA ASP A 206 12.77 -21.23 20.25
C ASP A 206 11.35 -21.46 20.78
N LEU A 207 11.25 -21.94 22.02
CA LEU A 207 9.97 -22.15 22.71
C LEU A 207 9.63 -20.93 23.57
N PHE A 208 8.49 -20.30 23.29
CA PHE A 208 7.92 -19.22 24.07
C PHE A 208 6.78 -19.72 24.94
N LEU A 209 6.90 -19.49 26.24
CA LEU A 209 5.91 -19.87 27.24
C LEU A 209 5.08 -18.66 27.63
N PHE A 210 3.76 -18.85 27.67
CA PHE A 210 2.81 -17.83 28.07
C PHE A 210 2.10 -18.25 29.35
N PHE A 211 1.88 -17.28 30.25
CA PHE A 211 1.25 -17.52 31.55
C PHE A 211 -0.19 -17.01 31.61
N ASP A 212 -0.67 -16.35 30.55
CA ASP A 212 -2.02 -15.84 30.43
C ASP A 212 -2.53 -15.87 28.99
N GLU A 213 -3.83 -16.13 28.85
CA GLU A 213 -4.52 -16.24 27.56
C GLU A 213 -4.51 -14.94 26.72
N PRO A 214 -4.73 -13.74 27.31
CA PRO A 214 -4.66 -12.49 26.56
C PRO A 214 -3.32 -12.26 25.87
N THR A 215 -2.20 -12.49 26.57
CA THR A 215 -0.86 -12.28 26.02
C THR A 215 -0.54 -13.31 24.93
N HIS A 216 -0.90 -14.58 25.14
CA HIS A 216 -0.75 -15.63 24.13
C HIS A 216 -1.54 -15.32 22.86
N SER A 217 -2.84 -15.03 22.97
CA SER A 217 -3.69 -14.72 21.83
C SER A 217 -3.19 -13.49 21.05
N GLY A 218 -2.60 -12.52 21.75
CA GLY A 218 -2.00 -11.34 21.14
C GLY A 218 -0.66 -11.58 20.42
N PHE A 219 0.19 -12.49 20.90
CA PHE A 219 1.58 -12.60 20.44
C PHE A 219 1.94 -13.93 19.77
N ALA A 220 1.28 -15.05 20.10
CA ALA A 220 1.66 -16.37 19.60
C ALA A 220 1.69 -16.41 18.07
N SER A 221 0.64 -15.90 17.41
CA SER A 221 0.58 -15.84 15.94
C SER A 221 1.69 -14.99 15.30
N LEU A 222 2.24 -14.00 16.01
CA LEU A 222 3.39 -13.21 15.56
C LEU A 222 4.68 -14.03 15.70
N LEU A 223 4.88 -14.68 16.84
CA LEU A 223 6.08 -15.44 17.16
C LEU A 223 6.19 -16.70 16.29
N GLU A 224 5.10 -17.44 16.13
CA GLU A 224 4.99 -18.60 15.22
C GLU A 224 5.29 -18.20 13.78
N LEU A 225 4.77 -17.05 13.34
CA LEU A 225 5.06 -16.51 12.01
C LEU A 225 6.56 -16.17 11.84
N ALA A 226 7.25 -15.86 12.93
CA ALA A 226 8.68 -15.62 12.99
C ALA A 226 9.50 -16.91 13.27
N GLY A 227 8.85 -18.07 13.33
CA GLY A 227 9.46 -19.40 13.43
C GLY A 227 9.46 -20.01 14.84
N ALA A 228 8.93 -19.34 15.85
CA ALA A 228 8.93 -19.86 17.21
C ALA A 228 7.88 -20.96 17.45
N GLU A 229 8.09 -21.80 18.46
CA GLU A 229 7.02 -22.59 19.08
C GLU A 229 6.41 -21.79 20.23
N CYS A 230 5.09 -21.78 20.35
CA CYS A 230 4.39 -21.10 21.45
C CYS A 230 3.57 -22.11 22.24
N ARG A 231 3.67 -22.06 23.57
CA ARG A 231 2.84 -22.89 24.47
C ARG A 231 2.27 -22.05 25.61
N MET A 232 1.04 -22.36 25.98
CA MET A 232 0.47 -21.91 27.23
C MET A 232 0.97 -22.79 28.36
N LEU A 233 1.49 -22.19 29.43
CA LEU A 233 1.73 -22.88 30.67
C LEU A 233 0.46 -22.84 31.51
N THR A 234 -0.16 -23.99 31.75
CA THR A 234 -1.29 -24.09 32.66
C THR A 234 -0.80 -24.26 34.10
N SER A 235 -1.71 -24.13 35.06
CA SER A 235 -1.43 -24.45 36.47
C SER A 235 -1.31 -25.95 36.73
N ASP A 236 -1.46 -26.81 35.71
CA ASP A 236 -1.35 -28.25 35.83
C ASP A 236 0.10 -28.64 36.17
N PRO A 237 0.35 -29.33 37.30
CA PRO A 237 1.68 -29.82 37.65
C PRO A 237 2.34 -30.68 36.58
N ALA A 238 1.57 -31.38 35.74
CA ALA A 238 2.09 -32.17 34.63
C ALA A 238 2.72 -31.29 33.53
N ASP A 239 2.05 -30.21 33.15
CA ASP A 239 2.55 -29.24 32.15
C ASP A 239 3.83 -28.56 32.65
N ILE A 240 3.88 -28.22 33.95
CA ILE A 240 5.06 -27.61 34.58
C ILE A 240 6.25 -28.58 34.57
N ALA A 241 6.01 -29.87 34.84
CA ALA A 241 7.05 -30.89 34.82
C ALA A 241 7.61 -31.12 33.42
N GLU A 242 6.75 -31.19 32.40
CA GLU A 242 7.15 -31.35 30.99
C GLU A 242 8.03 -30.16 30.55
N VAL A 243 7.61 -28.94 30.83
CA VAL A 243 8.37 -27.73 30.49
C VAL A 243 9.72 -27.69 31.23
N ALA A 244 9.75 -28.09 32.50
CA ALA A 244 10.99 -28.18 33.26
C ALA A 244 11.97 -29.23 32.70
N ASP A 245 11.47 -30.30 32.07
CA ASP A 245 12.29 -31.29 31.36
C ASP A 245 12.84 -30.73 30.04
N VAL A 246 12.02 -29.98 29.28
CA VAL A 246 12.46 -29.29 28.04
C VAL A 246 13.59 -28.30 28.35
N ILE A 247 13.41 -27.43 29.36
CA ILE A 247 14.43 -26.46 29.78
C ILE A 247 15.72 -27.17 30.21
N ARG A 248 15.62 -28.28 30.96
CA ARG A 248 16.79 -29.04 31.42
C ARG A 248 17.56 -29.70 30.27
N ASN A 249 16.86 -30.18 29.24
CA ASN A 249 17.49 -30.82 28.09
C ASN A 249 18.15 -29.82 27.12
N ASP A 250 17.63 -28.59 27.02
CA ASP A 250 18.16 -27.56 26.12
C ASP A 250 19.46 -26.91 26.65
N VAL A 251 19.59 -26.80 27.98
CA VAL A 251 20.82 -26.30 28.65
C VAL A 251 21.98 -27.32 28.58
N GLY A 252 21.73 -28.57 28.15
CA GLY A 252 22.73 -29.61 27.99
C GLY A 252 23.57 -29.54 26.70
N HIS A 253 23.27 -28.61 25.79
CA HIS A 253 23.92 -28.48 24.48
C HIS A 253 24.66 -27.15 24.22
N THR A 254 24.88 -26.33 25.26
CA THR A 254 25.82 -25.19 25.22
C THR A 254 27.23 -25.56 25.59
#